data_AF-A0A1A0I4M5-F1
#
_entry.id   AF-A0A1A0I4M5-F1
#
_cell.length_a   1.000
_cell.length_b   1.000
_cell.length_c   1.000
_cell.angle_alpha   90.00
_cell.angle_beta   90.00
_cell.angle_gamma   90.00
#
_symmetry.space_group_name_H-M   'P 1'
#
loop_
_entity.id
_entity.type
_entity.pdbx_description
1 polymer ?
#
loop_
_entity_poly.entity_id
_entity_poly.type
_entity_poly.pdbx_seq_one_letter_code
_entity_poly.pdbx_strand_id
1 'polypeptide(L)'
;MTIEKVSGVLLDASDADYLARAMKLLAALLEAKQGSRPSPRLVDLERRLSRASSDATRSTTSGYVSGAKDSADRDALSAYEFVDTERAANILGCTPGNVRDLARRGRLPAVRSGGRWLYPAAAVVARAERQG
;
A
#
# COMPACT_ATOMS: atom_id res chain seq x y z
N MET A 1 -6.83 -33.16 0.18
CA MET A 1 -6.14 -31.86 0.11
C MET A 1 -6.70 -31.01 1.25
N THR A 2 -6.04 -31.06 2.41
CA THR A 2 -6.51 -30.41 3.64
C THR A 2 -6.02 -28.97 3.63
N ILE A 3 -6.95 -28.00 3.59
CA ILE A 3 -6.59 -26.58 3.67
C ILE A 3 -6.25 -26.29 5.13
N GLU A 4 -4.96 -26.13 5.41
CA GLU A 4 -4.48 -25.75 6.73
C GLU A 4 -4.75 -24.26 6.96
N LYS A 5 -5.42 -23.91 8.07
CA LYS A 5 -5.82 -22.53 8.36
C LYS A 5 -4.58 -21.73 8.78
N VAL A 6 -4.08 -20.90 7.86
CA VAL A 6 -2.99 -19.97 8.16
C VAL A 6 -3.54 -18.80 8.98
N SER A 7 -3.15 -18.70 10.24
CA SER A 7 -3.37 -17.51 11.08
C SER A 7 -2.21 -16.55 10.88
N GLY A 8 -2.49 -15.35 10.35
CA GLY A 8 -1.46 -14.36 10.02
C GLY A 8 -1.86 -12.94 10.40
N VAL A 9 -0.86 -12.06 10.49
CA VAL A 9 -1.03 -10.62 10.69
C VAL A 9 -0.86 -9.94 9.33
N LEU A 10 -1.82 -9.09 8.95
CA LEU A 10 -1.75 -8.29 7.73
C LEU A 10 -0.91 -7.03 8.01
N LEU A 11 0.10 -6.80 7.17
CA LEU A 11 0.91 -5.59 7.19
C LEU A 11 0.74 -4.86 5.85
N ASP A 12 0.68 -3.54 5.88
CA ASP A 12 0.73 -2.76 4.65
C ASP A 12 2.17 -2.67 4.10
N ALA A 13 2.31 -2.20 2.86
CA ALA A 13 3.62 -2.13 2.20
C ALA A 13 4.61 -1.19 2.91
N SER A 14 4.11 -0.13 3.56
CA SER A 14 4.94 0.84 4.30
C SER A 14 5.45 0.23 5.60
N ASP A 15 4.57 -0.44 6.35
CA ASP A 15 4.90 -1.13 7.59
C ASP A 15 5.84 -2.32 7.32
N ALA A 16 5.63 -3.06 6.22
CA ALA A 16 6.52 -4.13 5.80
C ALA A 16 7.92 -3.62 5.41
N ASP A 17 8.02 -2.50 4.69
CA ASP A 17 9.31 -1.86 4.35
C ASP A 17 10.02 -1.34 5.61
N TYR A 18 9.28 -0.69 6.51
CA TYR A 18 9.81 -0.22 7.79
C TYR A 18 10.41 -1.37 8.60
N LEU A 19 9.68 -2.48 8.72
CA LEU A 19 10.12 -3.64 9.48
C LEU A 19 11.33 -4.32 8.82
N ALA A 20 11.37 -4.41 7.49
CA ALA A 20 12.53 -4.90 6.76
C ALA A 20 13.78 -4.05 7.04
N ARG A 21 13.67 -2.71 6.98
CA ARG A 21 14.78 -1.80 7.29
C ARG A 21 15.25 -1.94 8.74
N ALA A 22 14.33 -2.04 9.69
CA ALA A 22 14.66 -2.24 11.10
C ALA A 22 15.44 -3.55 11.31
N MET A 23 15.02 -4.64 10.68
CA MET A 23 15.71 -5.92 10.73
C MET A 23 17.10 -5.86 10.08
N LYS A 24 17.24 -5.14 8.97
CA LYS A 24 18.53 -4.91 8.31
C LYS A 24 19.50 -4.15 9.21
N LEU A 25 19.02 -3.12 9.92
CA LEU A 25 19.82 -2.39 10.91
C LEU A 25 20.22 -3.29 12.08
N LEU A 26 19.30 -4.11 12.58
CA LEU A 26 19.59 -5.07 13.64
C LEU A 26 20.68 -6.07 13.20
N ALA A 27 20.59 -6.60 11.97
CA ALA A 27 21.61 -7.49 11.43
C ALA A 27 22.99 -6.82 11.37
N ALA A 28 23.07 -5.58 10.89
CA ALA A 28 24.31 -4.81 10.85
C ALA A 28 24.88 -4.55 12.26
N LEU A 29 24.03 -4.26 13.25
CA LEU A 29 24.46 -4.08 14.64
C LEU A 29 24.98 -5.38 15.27
N LEU A 30 24.36 -6.51 14.95
CA LEU A 30 24.82 -7.82 15.40
C LEU A 30 26.18 -8.18 14.79
N GLU A 31 26.38 -7.88 13.51
CA GLU A 31 27.67 -8.08 12.83
C GLU A 31 28.78 -7.18 13.38
N ALA A 32 28.45 -5.93 13.76
CA ALA A 32 29.39 -5.00 14.34
C ALA A 32 29.84 -5.41 15.76
N LYS A 33 29.02 -6.16 16.50
CA LYS A 33 29.42 -6.75 17.79
C LYS A 33 30.26 -8.00 17.57
N GLN A 34 31.53 -7.96 17.98
CA GLN A 34 32.38 -9.17 18.01
C GLN A 34 31.68 -10.30 18.78
N GLY A 35 31.48 -11.43 18.10
CA GLY A 35 30.89 -12.65 18.67
C GLY A 35 29.37 -12.81 18.48
N SER A 36 28.67 -11.84 17.88
CA SER A 36 27.27 -12.00 17.48
C SER A 36 27.15 -12.13 15.97
N ARG A 37 26.23 -12.98 15.51
CA ARG A 37 25.87 -13.09 14.10
C ARG A 37 24.34 -13.08 13.96
N PRO A 38 23.79 -12.37 12.98
CA PRO A 38 22.36 -12.45 12.70
C PRO A 38 21.98 -13.90 12.39
N SER A 39 20.87 -14.35 12.96
CA SER A 39 20.40 -15.72 12.73
C SER A 39 19.97 -15.87 11.25
N PRO A 40 20.15 -17.06 10.64
CA PRO A 40 19.72 -17.28 9.25
C PRO A 40 18.24 -16.95 9.02
N ARG A 41 17.40 -17.19 10.03
CA ARG A 41 15.97 -16.86 10.01
C ARG A 41 15.71 -15.36 9.94
N LEU A 42 16.53 -14.54 10.61
CA LEU A 42 16.40 -13.08 10.57
C LEU A 42 16.70 -12.55 9.16
N VAL A 43 17.77 -13.04 8.54
CA VAL A 43 18.19 -12.65 7.18
C VAL A 43 17.17 -13.09 6.13
N ASP A 44 16.64 -14.31 6.26
CA ASP A 44 15.60 -14.80 5.35
C ASP A 44 14.29 -14.00 5.50
N LEU A 45 13.88 -13.72 6.74
CA LEU A 45 12.66 -12.95 6.99
C LEU A 45 12.78 -11.50 6.49
N GLU A 46 13.91 -10.82 6.74
CA GLU A 46 14.18 -9.47 6.20
C GLU A 46 14.08 -9.45 4.67
N ARG A 47 14.70 -10.43 4.01
CA ARG A 47 14.67 -10.55 2.54
C ARG A 47 13.26 -10.76 2.02
N ARG A 48 12.46 -11.62 2.68
CA ARG A 48 11.07 -11.88 2.30
C ARG A 48 10.20 -10.64 2.47
N LEU A 49 10.33 -9.93 3.59
CA LEU A 49 9.59 -8.68 3.84
C LEU A 49 9.98 -7.58 2.84
N SER A 50 11.28 -7.39 2.60
CA SER A 50 11.79 -6.40 1.64
C SER A 50 11.33 -6.67 0.21
N ARG A 51 11.31 -7.95 -0.20
CA ARG A 51 10.77 -8.35 -1.50
C ARG A 51 9.26 -8.14 -1.57
N ALA A 52 8.52 -8.56 -0.54
CA ALA A 52 7.07 -8.42 -0.50
C ALA A 52 6.64 -6.95 -0.49
N SER A 53 7.33 -6.07 0.24
CA SER A 53 7.04 -4.63 0.25
C SER A 53 7.36 -3.98 -1.10
N SER A 54 8.48 -4.35 -1.73
CA SER A 54 8.87 -3.88 -3.06
C SER A 54 7.91 -4.35 -4.15
N ASP A 55 7.44 -5.60 -4.08
CA ASP A 55 6.50 -6.16 -5.03
C ASP A 55 5.09 -5.63 -4.81
N ALA A 56 4.67 -5.38 -3.56
CA ALA A 56 3.42 -4.67 -3.26
C ALA A 56 3.46 -3.23 -3.81
N THR A 57 4.57 -2.52 -3.62
CA THR A 57 4.78 -1.17 -4.17
C THR A 57 4.87 -1.19 -5.69
N ARG A 58 5.52 -2.20 -6.28
CA ARG A 58 5.54 -2.37 -7.74
C ARG A 58 4.20 -2.80 -8.28
N SER A 59 3.38 -3.58 -7.59
CA SER A 59 2.03 -3.89 -8.04
C SER A 59 1.18 -2.61 -8.07
N THR A 60 1.35 -1.75 -7.06
CA THR A 60 0.72 -0.41 -7.05
C THR A 60 1.38 0.59 -8.01
N THR A 61 2.53 0.30 -8.63
CA THR A 61 3.18 1.21 -9.61
C THR A 61 3.10 0.69 -11.04
N SER A 62 3.25 -0.62 -11.23
CA SER A 62 3.08 -1.39 -12.46
C SER A 62 1.62 -1.43 -12.90
N GLY A 63 0.66 -1.27 -11.98
CA GLY A 63 -0.72 -0.98 -12.33
C GLY A 63 -0.96 0.43 -12.89
N TYR A 64 0.06 1.29 -12.94
CA TYR A 64 -0.07 2.71 -13.31
C TYR A 64 0.94 3.23 -14.33
N VAL A 65 2.01 2.50 -14.64
CA VAL A 65 3.02 2.93 -15.61
C VAL A 65 3.43 1.79 -16.54
N SER A 66 2.47 1.27 -17.30
CA SER A 66 2.73 0.59 -18.58
C SER A 66 1.40 0.49 -19.34
N GLY A 67 1.19 1.37 -20.31
CA GLY A 67 0.03 1.30 -21.19
C GLY A 67 -0.71 2.63 -21.37
N ALA A 68 -0.05 3.61 -22.00
CA ALA A 68 -0.78 4.38 -22.97
C ALA A 68 -1.23 3.38 -24.06
N LYS A 69 -2.56 3.23 -24.26
CA LYS A 69 -3.25 2.10 -24.94
C LYS A 69 -3.32 0.87 -24.02
N ASP A 70 -4.46 0.33 -23.60
CA ASP A 70 -5.72 0.10 -24.32
C ASP A 70 -6.94 0.10 -23.38
N SER A 71 -8.09 0.31 -23.99
CA SER A 71 -9.45 0.32 -23.45
C SER A 71 -9.86 -0.95 -22.68
N ALA A 72 -10.74 -0.73 -21.69
CA ALA A 72 -11.68 -1.68 -21.09
C ALA A 72 -11.08 -2.82 -20.25
N ASP A 73 -10.85 -2.54 -18.96
CA ASP A 73 -11.14 -3.50 -17.89
C ASP A 73 -11.49 -2.72 -16.61
N ARG A 74 -12.72 -2.18 -16.63
CA ARG A 74 -13.47 -1.84 -15.43
C ARG A 74 -14.07 -3.15 -14.94
N ASP A 75 -13.40 -3.87 -14.05
CA ASP A 75 -14.16 -4.67 -13.11
C ASP A 75 -13.42 -4.93 -11.81
N ALA A 76 -14.11 -4.60 -10.71
CA ALA A 76 -13.80 -4.89 -9.32
C ALA A 76 -12.54 -4.24 -8.71
N LEU A 77 -12.54 -2.91 -8.56
CA LEU A 77 -12.01 -2.34 -7.30
C LEU A 77 -12.89 -2.91 -6.19
N SER A 78 -12.34 -3.80 -5.37
CA SER A 78 -13.07 -4.40 -4.26
C SER A 78 -13.67 -3.29 -3.40
N ALA A 79 -14.92 -3.45 -2.94
CA ALA A 79 -15.61 -2.46 -2.11
C ALA A 79 -14.85 -2.09 -0.81
N TYR A 80 -13.85 -2.88 -0.45
CA TYR A 80 -12.96 -2.70 0.71
C TYR A 80 -11.58 -2.13 0.37
N GLU A 81 -11.30 -1.80 -0.89
CA GLU A 81 -10.02 -1.22 -1.29
C GLU A 81 -9.95 0.27 -0.90
N PHE A 82 -8.82 0.67 -0.30
CA PHE A 82 -8.51 2.07 -0.03
C PHE A 82 -7.51 2.59 -1.06
N VAL A 83 -7.75 3.81 -1.54
CA VAL A 83 -6.89 4.52 -2.49
C VAL A 83 -6.27 5.73 -1.82
N ASP A 84 -5.07 6.12 -2.25
CA ASP A 84 -4.41 7.31 -1.74
C ASP A 84 -4.96 8.61 -2.39
N THR A 85 -4.41 9.75 -1.97
CA THR A 85 -4.86 11.06 -2.47
C THR A 85 -4.63 11.24 -3.98
N GLU A 86 -3.53 10.71 -4.51
CA GLU A 86 -3.18 10.89 -5.92
C GLU A 86 -4.08 10.04 -6.82
N ARG A 87 -4.29 8.77 -6.46
CA ARG A 87 -5.23 7.91 -7.17
C ARG A 87 -6.66 8.47 -7.10
N ALA A 88 -7.10 8.94 -5.94
CA ALA A 88 -8.41 9.56 -5.81
C ALA A 88 -8.57 10.81 -6.69
N ALA A 89 -7.51 11.61 -6.83
CA ALA A 89 -7.50 12.80 -7.67
C ALA A 89 -7.69 12.45 -9.16
N ASN A 90 -7.00 11.40 -9.61
CA ASN A 90 -7.12 10.89 -10.97
C ASN A 90 -8.52 10.36 -11.26
N ILE A 91 -9.12 9.60 -10.35
CA ILE A 91 -10.49 9.07 -10.51
C ILE A 91 -11.52 10.20 -10.56
N LEU A 92 -11.34 11.24 -9.73
CA LEU A 92 -12.25 12.39 -9.67
C LEU A 92 -11.96 13.45 -10.75
N GLY A 93 -10.90 13.30 -11.53
CA GLY A 93 -10.48 14.31 -12.53
C GLY A 93 -10.13 15.67 -11.91
N CYS A 94 -9.54 15.70 -10.70
CA CYS A 94 -9.23 16.94 -9.99
C CYS A 94 -7.82 16.93 -9.38
N THR A 95 -7.43 17.99 -8.67
CA THR A 95 -6.11 18.07 -8.05
C THR A 95 -6.06 17.34 -6.69
N PRO A 96 -4.91 16.80 -6.25
CA PRO A 96 -4.76 16.21 -4.92
C PRO A 96 -5.11 17.15 -3.77
N GLY A 97 -4.89 18.46 -3.96
CA GLY A 97 -5.31 19.51 -3.03
C GLY A 97 -6.83 19.57 -2.87
N ASN A 98 -7.57 19.45 -3.97
CA ASN A 98 -9.03 19.39 -3.98
C ASN A 98 -9.55 18.14 -3.27
N VAL A 99 -8.94 16.96 -3.47
CA VAL A 99 -9.32 15.73 -2.76
C VAL A 99 -9.13 15.86 -1.25
N ARG A 100 -8.01 16.45 -0.79
CA ARG A 100 -7.79 16.71 0.64
C ARG A 100 -8.79 17.73 1.18
N ASP A 101 -9.15 18.74 0.41
CA ASP A 101 -10.17 19.71 0.78
C ASP A 101 -11.57 19.06 0.91
N LEU A 102 -11.93 18.17 -0.03
CA LEU A 102 -13.16 17.37 0.05
C LEU A 102 -13.22 16.48 1.30
N ALA A 103 -12.11 15.83 1.64
CA ALA A 103 -12.01 15.07 2.89
C ALA A 103 -12.15 15.96 4.13
N ARG A 104 -11.41 17.08 4.17
CA ARG A 104 -11.47 18.03 5.29
C ARG A 104 -12.88 18.60 5.51
N ARG A 105 -13.62 18.84 4.42
CA ARG A 105 -15.01 19.33 4.45
C ARG A 105 -16.06 18.23 4.67
N GLY A 106 -15.64 16.98 4.86
CA GLY A 106 -16.53 15.83 5.04
C GLY A 106 -17.38 15.50 3.81
N ARG A 107 -16.97 15.96 2.61
CA ARG A 107 -17.68 15.73 1.33
C ARG A 107 -17.20 14.45 0.62
N LEU A 108 -16.12 13.87 1.09
CA LEU A 108 -15.60 12.57 0.66
C LEU A 108 -15.14 11.82 1.92
N PRO A 109 -15.65 10.61 2.20
CA PRO A 109 -15.21 9.84 3.36
C PRO A 109 -13.74 9.47 3.20
N ALA A 110 -12.98 9.61 4.27
CA ALA A 110 -11.56 9.32 4.29
C ALA A 110 -11.10 8.93 5.69
N VAL A 111 -10.09 8.09 5.76
CA VAL A 111 -9.44 7.64 7.00
C VAL A 111 -8.01 8.12 6.99
N ARG A 112 -7.50 8.51 8.16
CA ARG A 112 -6.09 8.87 8.32
C ARG A 112 -5.33 7.70 8.94
N SER A 113 -4.39 7.14 8.20
CA SER A 113 -3.51 6.05 8.65
C SER A 113 -2.06 6.39 8.35
N GLY A 114 -1.16 6.22 9.32
CA GLY A 114 0.28 6.50 9.15
C GLY A 114 0.60 7.93 8.66
N GLY A 115 -0.22 8.92 9.03
CA GLY A 115 -0.08 10.30 8.57
C GLY A 115 -0.59 10.59 7.15
N ARG A 116 -1.06 9.57 6.42
CA ARG A 116 -1.59 9.67 5.05
C ARG A 116 -3.12 9.64 5.05
N TRP A 117 -3.71 10.23 4.01
CA TRP A 117 -5.15 10.13 3.74
C TRP A 117 -5.43 8.93 2.84
N LEU A 118 -6.36 8.09 3.28
CA LEU A 118 -6.87 6.93 2.56
C LEU A 118 -8.36 7.11 2.30
N TYR A 119 -8.78 6.80 1.09
CA TYR A 119 -10.14 7.02 0.61
C TYR A 119 -10.74 5.67 0.19
N PRO A 120 -11.95 5.30 0.65
CA PRO A 120 -12.60 4.09 0.14
C PRO A 120 -12.82 4.22 -1.38
N ALA A 121 -12.32 3.26 -2.16
CA ALA A 121 -12.43 3.27 -3.62
C ALA A 121 -13.86 3.46 -4.10
N ALA A 122 -14.80 2.72 -3.50
CA ALA A 122 -16.23 2.81 -3.81
C ALA A 122 -16.79 4.23 -3.63
N ALA A 123 -16.36 4.95 -2.58
CA ALA A 123 -16.84 6.31 -2.33
C ALA A 123 -16.27 7.33 -3.32
N VAL A 124 -15.04 7.12 -3.79
CA VAL A 124 -14.41 7.95 -4.82
C VAL A 124 -15.12 7.74 -6.16
N VAL A 125 -15.35 6.48 -6.56
CA VAL A 125 -16.06 6.13 -7.81
C VAL A 125 -17.49 6.67 -7.80
N ALA A 126 -18.25 6.39 -6.73
CA ALA A 126 -19.62 6.87 -6.59
C ALA A 126 -19.74 8.40 -6.57
N ARG A 127 -18.64 9.11 -6.29
CA ARG A 127 -18.59 10.57 -6.39
C ARG A 127 -18.26 11.02 -7.81
N ALA A 128 -17.31 10.36 -8.49
CA ALA A 128 -16.98 10.64 -9.88
C ALA A 128 -18.23 10.51 -10.78
N GLU A 129 -19.03 9.46 -10.54
CA GLU A 129 -20.32 9.23 -11.22
C GLU A 129 -21.36 10.32 -10.97
N ARG A 130 -21.26 11.08 -9.87
CA ARG A 130 -22.16 12.21 -9.56
C ARG A 130 -21.68 13.55 -10.14
N GLN A 131 -20.45 13.60 -10.66
CA GLN A 131 -19.81 14.84 -11.15
C GLN A 131 -19.70 14.92 -12.67
N GLY A 132 -19.79 13.77 -13.38
CA GLY A 132 -19.95 13.70 -14.83
C GLY A 132 -21.41 13.69 -15.25
#